data_AF-A0A9D4Q3R2-F1
#
_entry.id   AF-A0A9D4Q3R2-F1
#
_cell.length_a   1.000
_cell.length_b   1.000
_cell.length_c   1.000
_cell.angle_alpha   90.00
_cell.angle_beta   90.00
_cell.angle_gamma   90.00
#
_symmetry.space_group_name_H-M   'P 1'
#
loop_
_entity.id
_entity.type
_entity.pdbx_description
1 polymer ?
#
loop_
_entity_poly.entity_id
_entity_poly.type
_entity_poly.pdbx_seq_one_letter_code
_entity_poly.pdbx_strand_id
1 'polypeptide(L)'
;MYSTETAKTIVGDLALVFTIVNYASGVQICRKVREKGGTHDLSPLPFLAGMLATFLWFEYGVMKGDSILVWVNSIGFLLQMMFLCYFYSYTKVKTPNIMGALITACQLALFVIYPAAKQY
;
A
#
# COMPACT_ATOMS: atom_id res chain seq x y z
N MET A 1 36.86 -12.40 2.75
CA MET A 1 35.63 -11.99 3.44
C MET A 1 34.77 -11.22 2.45
N TYR A 2 33.85 -11.89 1.76
CA TYR A 2 32.71 -11.18 1.19
C TYR A 2 31.93 -10.61 2.37
N SER A 3 31.91 -9.28 2.44
CA SER A 3 31.53 -8.53 3.62
C SER A 3 30.04 -8.68 3.89
N THR A 4 29.65 -8.77 5.15
CA THR A 4 28.27 -8.65 5.63
C THR A 4 27.53 -7.47 4.98
N GLU A 5 28.24 -6.41 4.61
CA GLU A 5 27.71 -5.26 3.86
C GLU A 5 27.25 -5.60 2.43
N THR A 6 27.99 -6.46 1.73
CA THR A 6 27.60 -6.94 0.39
C THR A 6 26.34 -7.80 0.47
N ALA A 7 26.25 -8.67 1.49
CA ALA A 7 25.06 -9.49 1.72
C ALA A 7 23.82 -8.63 2.04
N LYS A 8 23.96 -7.62 2.91
CA LYS A 8 22.88 -6.66 3.23
C LYS A 8 22.38 -5.93 1.98
N THR A 9 23.29 -5.50 1.11
CA THR A 9 22.94 -4.77 -0.12
C THR A 9 22.12 -5.66 -1.06
N ILE A 10 22.58 -6.88 -1.33
CA ILE A 10 21.87 -7.84 -2.20
C ILE A 10 20.48 -8.18 -1.64
N VAL A 11 20.39 -8.41 -0.33
CA VAL A 11 19.10 -8.72 0.32
C VAL A 11 18.15 -7.51 0.24
N GLY A 12 18.65 -6.29 0.42
CA GLY A 12 17.87 -5.06 0.29
C GLY A 12 17.31 -4.86 -1.11
N ASP A 13 18.14 -5.04 -2.15
CA ASP A 13 17.72 -4.90 -3.54
C ASP A 13 16.69 -5.98 -3.94
N LEU A 14 16.87 -7.21 -3.48
CA LEU A 14 15.89 -8.27 -3.71
C LEU A 14 14.57 -7.97 -3.00
N ALA A 15 14.62 -7.55 -1.74
CA ALA A 15 13.43 -7.20 -0.97
C ALA A 15 12.64 -6.06 -1.64
N LEU A 16 13.34 -5.07 -2.19
CA LEU A 16 12.76 -4.00 -3.01
C LEU A 16 12.00 -4.57 -4.21
N VAL A 17 12.65 -5.39 -5.03
CA VAL A 17 12.06 -5.97 -6.25
C VAL A 17 10.83 -6.82 -5.91
N PHE A 18 10.95 -7.72 -4.94
CA PHE A 18 9.84 -8.58 -4.52
C PHE A 18 8.69 -7.78 -3.92
N THR A 19 8.96 -6.69 -3.20
CA THR A 19 7.91 -5.81 -2.65
C THR A 19 7.11 -5.15 -3.77
N ILE A 20 7.78 -4.65 -4.81
CA ILE A 20 7.11 -4.06 -5.98
C ILE A 20 6.27 -5.11 -6.71
N VAL A 21 6.83 -6.31 -6.95
CA VAL A 21 6.09 -7.43 -7.57
C VAL A 21 4.89 -7.84 -6.73
N ASN A 22 5.03 -7.87 -5.41
CA ASN A 22 3.95 -8.19 -4.49
C ASN A 22 2.82 -7.14 -4.56
N TYR A 23 3.14 -5.85 -4.72
CA TYR A 23 2.11 -4.84 -4.96
C TYR A 23 1.40 -5.02 -6.30
N ALA A 24 2.07 -5.54 -7.33
CA ALA A 24 1.44 -5.87 -8.61
C ALA A 24 0.46 -7.07 -8.55
N SER A 25 0.38 -7.80 -7.43
CA SER A 25 -0.60 -8.89 -7.24
C SER A 25 -2.06 -8.43 -7.42
N GLY A 26 -2.33 -7.14 -7.20
CA GLY A 26 -3.64 -6.51 -7.44
C GLY A 26 -4.14 -6.62 -8.88
N VAL A 27 -3.25 -6.78 -9.85
CA VAL A 27 -3.57 -6.99 -11.27
C VAL A 27 -4.46 -8.23 -11.47
N GLN A 28 -4.27 -9.29 -10.67
CA GLN A 28 -5.08 -10.51 -10.80
C GLN A 28 -6.54 -10.26 -10.45
N ILE A 29 -6.80 -9.42 -9.45
CA ILE A 29 -8.16 -9.03 -9.07
C ILE A 29 -8.76 -8.15 -10.17
N CYS A 30 -8.02 -7.14 -10.67
CA CYS A 30 -8.48 -6.29 -11.77
C CYS A 30 -8.81 -7.08 -13.04
N ARG A 31 -8.01 -8.11 -13.37
CA ARG A 31 -8.29 -9.03 -14.49
C ARG A 31 -9.62 -9.77 -14.28
N LYS A 32 -9.84 -10.32 -13.09
CA LYS A 32 -11.11 -10.99 -12.75
C LYS A 32 -12.30 -10.03 -12.81
N VAL A 33 -12.15 -8.78 -12.37
CA VAL A 33 -13.19 -7.73 -12.48
C VAL A 33 -13.56 -7.51 -13.95
N ARG A 34 -12.56 -7.39 -14.82
CA ARG A 34 -12.76 -7.21 -16.26
C ARG A 34 -13.44 -8.42 -16.91
N GLU A 35 -12.97 -9.63 -16.60
CA GLU A 35 -13.50 -10.88 -17.15
C GLU A 35 -14.97 -11.11 -16.73
N LYS A 36 -15.31 -10.79 -15.48
CA LYS A 36 -16.67 -10.91 -14.95
C LYS A 36 -17.59 -9.72 -15.31
N GLY A 37 -17.04 -8.63 -15.88
CA GLY A 37 -17.79 -7.41 -16.18
C GLY A 37 -18.37 -6.71 -14.95
N GLY A 38 -17.77 -6.91 -13.77
CA GLY A 38 -18.25 -6.37 -12.50
C GLY A 38 -17.56 -6.96 -11.27
N THR A 39 -18.01 -6.52 -10.08
CA THR A 39 -17.34 -6.79 -8.79
C THR A 39 -18.11 -7.69 -7.83
N HIS A 40 -19.21 -8.32 -8.24
CA HIS A 40 -20.16 -9.02 -7.35
C HIS A 40 -19.54 -10.04 -6.37
N ASP A 41 -18.54 -10.81 -6.80
CA ASP A 41 -17.88 -11.82 -5.94
C ASP A 41 -16.48 -11.41 -5.48
N LEU A 42 -16.11 -10.14 -5.69
CA LEU A 42 -14.78 -9.64 -5.42
C LEU A 42 -14.87 -8.58 -4.33
N SER A 43 -13.90 -8.56 -3.43
CA SER A 43 -13.86 -7.60 -2.33
C SER A 43 -12.78 -6.55 -2.59
N PRO A 44 -13.02 -5.26 -2.27
CA PRO A 44 -12.00 -4.23 -2.30
C PRO A 44 -11.01 -4.31 -1.12
N LEU A 45 -11.26 -5.20 -0.13
CA LEU A 45 -10.42 -5.37 1.06
C LEU A 45 -8.91 -5.49 0.77
N PRO A 46 -8.45 -6.29 -0.22
CA PRO A 46 -7.02 -6.46 -0.47
C PRO A 46 -6.32 -5.15 -0.84
N PHE A 47 -6.98 -4.29 -1.63
CA PHE A 47 -6.44 -2.99 -2.00
C PHE A 47 -6.43 -2.04 -0.81
N LEU A 48 -7.50 -2.03 0.00
CA LEU A 48 -7.58 -1.19 1.21
C LEU A 48 -6.54 -1.60 2.26
N ALA A 49 -6.36 -2.89 2.49
CA ALA A 49 -5.32 -3.42 3.38
C ALA A 49 -3.92 -3.09 2.85
N GLY A 50 -3.71 -3.20 1.53
CA GLY A 50 -2.47 -2.80 0.87
C GLY A 50 -2.16 -1.31 1.02
N MET A 51 -3.16 -0.43 0.86
CA MET A 51 -3.03 1.01 1.10
C MET A 51 -2.69 1.31 2.56
N LEU A 52 -3.33 0.62 3.52
CA LEU A 52 -3.01 0.78 4.93
C LEU A 52 -1.56 0.39 5.23
N ALA A 53 -1.14 -0.80 4.79
CA ALA A 53 0.20 -1.30 5.04
C ALA A 53 1.28 -0.40 4.42
N THR A 54 1.12 -0.01 3.15
CA THR A 54 2.07 0.87 2.46
C THR A 54 2.18 2.23 3.13
N PHE A 55 1.06 2.83 3.54
CA PHE A 55 1.11 4.12 4.23
C PHE A 55 1.77 4.05 5.60
N LEU A 56 1.49 3.01 6.41
CA LEU A 56 2.13 2.84 7.72
C LEU A 56 3.65 2.67 7.60
N TRP A 57 4.11 1.89 6.61
CA TRP A 57 5.54 1.77 6.34
C TRP A 57 6.14 3.07 5.79
N PHE A 58 5.43 3.81 4.95
CA PHE A 58 5.85 5.14 4.52
C PHE A 58 6.09 6.07 5.73
N GLU A 59 5.12 6.17 6.65
CA GLU A 59 5.27 6.97 7.87
C GLU A 59 6.46 6.51 8.71
N TYR A 60 6.62 5.20 8.88
CA TYR A 60 7.77 4.63 9.59
C TYR A 60 9.10 5.01 8.93
N GLY A 61 9.17 5.00 7.59
CA GLY A 61 10.34 5.43 6.83
C GLY A 61 10.67 6.90 7.05
N VAL A 62 9.65 7.78 7.00
CA VAL A 62 9.81 9.21 7.31
C VAL A 62 10.37 9.40 8.72
N MET A 63 9.81 8.67 9.70
CA MET A 63 10.24 8.77 11.09
C MET A 63 11.67 8.29 11.34
N LYS A 64 12.13 7.30 10.57
CA LYS A 64 13.49 6.76 10.63
C LYS A 64 14.49 7.52 9.77
N GLY A 65 14.02 8.43 8.90
CA GLY A 65 14.87 9.09 7.91
C GLY A 65 15.37 8.14 6.82
N ASP A 66 14.65 7.04 6.58
CA ASP A 66 15.01 6.04 5.56
C ASP A 66 14.31 6.37 4.24
N SER A 67 15.04 7.07 3.36
CA SER A 67 14.55 7.48 2.05
C SER A 67 14.14 6.32 1.16
N ILE A 68 14.82 5.17 1.26
CA ILE A 68 14.47 3.99 0.43
C ILE A 68 13.10 3.50 0.85
N LEU A 69 12.90 3.31 2.16
CA LEU A 69 11.65 2.80 2.69
C LEU A 69 10.47 3.74 2.40
N VAL A 70 10.70 5.06 2.44
CA VAL A 70 9.74 6.08 2.01
C VAL A 70 9.38 5.92 0.53
N TRP A 71 10.36 5.86 -0.37
CA TRP A 71 10.12 5.80 -1.81
C TRP A 71 9.35 4.54 -2.23
N VAL A 72 9.77 3.37 -1.74
CA VAL A 72 9.15 2.08 -2.09
C VAL A 72 7.70 2.04 -1.68
N ASN A 73 7.41 2.46 -0.45
CA ASN A 73 6.05 2.44 0.06
C ASN A 73 5.16 3.53 -0.54
N SER A 74 5.73 4.67 -0.96
CA SER A 74 4.99 5.69 -1.72
C SER A 74 4.48 5.13 -3.05
N ILE A 75 5.35 4.44 -3.80
CA ILE A 75 4.98 3.78 -5.07
C ILE A 75 3.92 2.71 -4.81
N GLY A 76 4.10 1.89 -3.77
CA GLY A 76 3.12 0.89 -3.35
C GLY A 76 1.75 1.50 -3.05
N PHE A 77 1.70 2.60 -2.30
CA PHE A 77 0.46 3.29 -1.97
C PHE A 77 -0.27 3.81 -3.22
N LEU A 78 0.46 4.43 -4.15
CA LEU A 78 -0.09 4.91 -5.42
C LEU A 78 -0.65 3.77 -6.29
N LEU A 79 0.05 2.64 -6.35
CA LEU A 79 -0.43 1.44 -7.07
C LEU A 79 -1.72 0.90 -6.46
N GLN A 80 -1.78 0.77 -5.13
CA GLN A 80 -2.98 0.25 -4.47
C GLN A 80 -4.17 1.20 -4.62
N MET A 81 -3.94 2.51 -4.58
CA MET A 81 -4.95 3.52 -4.89
C MET A 81 -5.48 3.36 -6.33
N MET A 82 -4.58 3.19 -7.31
CA MET A 82 -4.96 2.98 -8.71
C MET A 82 -5.82 1.73 -8.89
N PHE A 83 -5.46 0.61 -8.27
CA PHE A 83 -6.26 -0.62 -8.34
C PHE A 83 -7.62 -0.47 -7.67
N LEU A 84 -7.68 0.24 -6.54
CA LEU A 84 -8.94 0.53 -5.87
C LEU A 84 -9.86 1.41 -6.73
N CYS A 85 -9.33 2.46 -7.36
CA CYS A 85 -10.07 3.29 -8.31
C CYS A 85 -10.60 2.47 -9.49
N TYR A 86 -9.76 1.60 -10.07
CA TYR A 86 -10.18 0.69 -11.13
C TYR A 86 -11.31 -0.22 -10.67
N PHE A 87 -11.18 -0.84 -9.50
CA PHE A 87 -12.21 -1.71 -8.93
C PHE A 87 -13.56 -1.00 -8.76
N TYR A 88 -13.56 0.23 -8.23
CA TYR A 88 -14.79 1.00 -8.06
C TYR A 88 -15.41 1.46 -9.38
N SER A 89 -14.61 1.68 -10.44
CA SER A 89 -15.15 2.04 -11.76
C SER A 89 -16.02 0.95 -12.39
N TYR A 90 -15.80 -0.32 -12.01
CA TYR A 90 -16.61 -1.48 -12.44
C TYR A 90 -17.69 -1.89 -11.44
N THR A 91 -17.79 -1.19 -10.30
CA THR A 91 -18.77 -1.49 -9.26
C THR A 91 -20.09 -0.77 -9.56
N LYS A 92 -21.12 -1.54 -9.92
CA LYS A 92 -22.45 -1.01 -10.29
C LYS A 92 -23.24 -0.45 -9.10
N VAL A 93 -23.12 -1.09 -7.93
CA VAL A 93 -23.77 -0.65 -6.69
C VAL A 93 -22.76 0.13 -5.85
N LYS A 94 -22.89 1.45 -5.83
CA LYS A 94 -22.02 2.34 -5.06
C LYS A 94 -22.41 2.31 -3.58
N THR A 95 -22.02 1.26 -2.87
CA THR A 95 -22.12 1.25 -1.41
C THR A 95 -21.08 2.22 -0.85
N PRO A 96 -21.43 3.09 0.11
CA PRO A 96 -20.44 3.93 0.78
C PRO A 96 -19.31 3.06 1.35
N ASN A 97 -18.07 3.38 0.96
CA ASN A 97 -16.88 2.66 1.42
C ASN A 97 -16.51 3.12 2.84
N ILE A 98 -17.35 2.79 3.82
CA ILE A 98 -17.17 3.16 5.23
C ILE A 98 -15.81 2.64 5.72
N MET A 99 -15.43 1.43 5.35
CA MET A 99 -14.16 0.83 5.74
C MET A 99 -12.95 1.61 5.20
N GLY A 100 -12.97 2.03 3.93
CA GLY A 100 -11.94 2.90 3.39
C GLY A 100 -11.90 4.26 4.08
N ALA A 101 -13.06 4.87 4.36
CA ALA A 101 -13.13 6.12 5.10
C ALA A 101 -12.53 6.00 6.52
N LEU A 102 -12.82 4.89 7.23
CA LEU A 102 -12.25 4.60 8.54
C LEU A 102 -10.73 4.39 8.47
N ILE A 103 -10.24 3.67 7.46
CA ILE A 103 -8.80 3.48 7.23
C ILE A 103 -8.12 4.83 7.00
N THR A 104 -8.65 5.66 6.11
CA THR A 104 -8.10 7.00 5.83
C THR A 104 -8.16 7.91 7.06
N ALA A 105 -9.26 7.89 7.82
CA ALA A 105 -9.37 8.65 9.06
C ALA A 105 -8.34 8.19 10.11
N CYS A 106 -8.14 6.88 10.26
CA CYS A 106 -7.13 6.31 11.15
C CYS A 106 -5.72 6.74 10.74
N GLN A 107 -5.40 6.66 9.44
CA GLN A 107 -4.12 7.11 8.88
C GLN A 107 -3.86 8.60 9.13
N LEU A 108 -4.85 9.46 8.88
CA LEU A 108 -4.73 10.90 9.15
C LEU A 108 -4.55 11.20 10.64
N ALA A 109 -5.25 10.48 11.52
CA ALA A 109 -5.07 10.61 12.95
C ALA A 109 -3.65 10.21 13.40
N LEU A 110 -3.13 9.09 12.88
CA LEU A 110 -1.75 8.67 13.14
C LEU A 110 -0.75 9.73 12.65
N PHE A 111 -0.93 10.24 11.44
CA PHE A 111 -0.09 11.29 10.87
C PHE A 111 -0.07 12.58 11.71
N VAL A 112 -1.16 12.91 12.41
CA VAL A 112 -1.24 14.11 13.28
C VAL A 112 -0.68 13.84 14.67
N ILE A 113 -1.01 12.69 15.27
CA ILE A 113 -0.59 12.33 16.63
C ILE A 113 0.91 12.07 16.69
N TYR A 114 1.46 11.37 15.69
CA TYR A 114 2.84 10.90 15.73
C TYR A 114 3.90 12.03 15.72
N PRO A 115 3.84 13.05 14.85
CA PRO A 115 4.76 14.19 14.92
C PRO A 115 4.53 15.05 16.15
N ALA A 116 3.30 15.13 16.68
CA ALA A 116 3.01 15.85 17.93
C ALA A 116 3.63 15.18 19.17
N ALA A 117 3.78 13.85 19.16
CA ALA A 117 4.41 13.10 20.26
C ALA A 117 5.94 13.25 20.32
N LYS A 118 6.60 13.67 19.23
CA LYS A 118 8.07 13.86 19.18
C LYS A 118 8.55 15.25 19.61
N GLN A 119 7.65 16.14 20.06
CA GLN A 119 7.98 17.50 20.51
C GLN A 119 8.22 17.64 22.03
N TYR A 120 8.33 16.53 22.77
CA TYR A 120 8.64 16.51 24.21
C TYR A 120 9.89 15.67 24.51
#